data_AF-A0A938AYD2-F1
#
_entry.id   AF-A0A938AYD2-F1
#
_cell.length_a   1.000
_cell.length_b   1.000
_cell.length_c   1.000
_cell.angle_alpha   90.00
_cell.angle_beta   90.00
_cell.angle_gamma   90.00
#
_symmetry.space_group_name_H-M   'P 1'
#
loop_
_entity.id
_entity.type
_entity.pdbx_description
1 polymer ?
#
loop_
_entity_poly.entity_id
_entity_poly.type
_entity_poly.pdbx_seq_one_letter_code
_entity_poly.pdbx_strand_id
1 'polypeptide(L)' 'MKPIVIKIGGSTFGKSDTTIEDLVTLQKRGLPTVVVHGGANTVTDWLSRLNIPTSFVRGLRVTDFESLKVVTAILG' A
#
# COMPACT_ATOMS: atom_id res chain seq x y z
N MET A 1 26.44 3.09 -0.04
CA MET A 1 25.49 3.60 0.98
C MET A 1 24.34 2.63 1.11
N LYS A 2 23.81 2.41 2.32
CA LYS A 2 22.57 1.65 2.51
C LYS A 2 21.37 2.59 2.36
N PRO A 3 20.31 2.20 1.63
CA PRO A 3 19.13 3.05 1.49
C PRO A 3 18.33 3.11 2.78
N ILE A 4 17.59 4.21 2.95
CA ILE A 4 16.53 4.33 3.96
C ILE A 4 15.30 3.60 3.41
N VAL A 5 14.87 2.53 4.08
CA VAL A 5 13.67 1.77 3.69
C VAL A 5 12.47 2.33 4.45
N ILE A 6 11.46 2.81 3.71
CA ILE A 6 10.29 3.50 4.26
C ILE A 6 9.05 2.68 3.93
N LYS A 7 8.41 2.12 4.97
CA LYS A 7 7.12 1.44 4.81
C LYS A 7 5.98 2.45 4.92
N ILE A 8 5.17 2.57 3.87
CA ILE A 8 3.93 3.35 3.89
C ILE A 8 2.75 2.39 4.06
N GLY A 9 1.92 2.64 5.06
CA GLY A 9 0.69 1.86 5.30
C GLY A 9 -0.38 2.17 4.25
N GLY A 10 -1.41 1.32 4.15
CA GLY A 10 -2.52 1.61 3.23
C GLY A 10 -3.59 2.56 3.81
N SER A 11 -3.33 3.17 4.96
CA SER A 11 -4.19 4.14 5.65
C SER A 11 -3.58 5.55 5.70
N THR A 12 -2.48 5.77 4.99
CA THR A 12 -1.52 6.86 5.25
C THR A 12 -1.69 8.07 4.34
N PHE A 13 -2.92 8.43 3.95
CA PHE A 13 -3.18 9.58 3.07
C PHE A 13 -4.39 10.39 3.56
N GLY A 14 -4.38 10.76 4.84
CA GLY A 14 -5.39 11.63 5.45
C GLY A 14 -5.19 13.11 5.11
N LYS A 15 -6.14 13.96 5.50
CA LYS A 15 -6.17 15.41 5.18
C LYS A 15 -4.96 16.22 5.70
N SER A 16 -4.22 15.68 6.66
CA SER A 16 -3.04 16.32 7.26
C SER A 16 -1.76 15.49 7.10
N ASP A 17 -1.77 14.51 6.21
CA ASP A 17 -0.61 13.65 5.96
C ASP A 17 0.46 14.38 5.14
N THR A 18 1.73 14.25 5.52
CA THR A 18 2.90 14.86 4.84
C THR A 18 3.85 13.83 4.26
N THR A 19 3.46 12.54 4.22
CA THR A 19 4.37 11.43 3.88
C THR A 19 5.00 11.64 2.51
N ILE A 20 4.25 12.16 1.54
CA ILE A 20 4.75 12.40 0.19
C ILE A 20 5.71 13.59 0.16
N GLU A 21 5.38 14.68 0.84
CA GLU A 21 6.23 15.88 0.97
C GLU A 21 7.56 15.55 1.67
N ASP A 22 7.52 14.71 2.70
CA ASP A 22 8.69 14.23 3.42
C ASP A 22 9.57 13.34 2.52
N LEU A 23 8.97 12.43 1.74
CA LEU A 23 9.69 11.63 0.75
C LEU A 23 10.39 12.49 -0.30
N VAL A 24 9.70 13.49 -0.84
CA VAL A 24 10.28 14.45 -1.80
C VAL A 24 11.43 15.22 -1.16
N THR A 25 11.31 15.60 0.11
CA THR A 25 12.38 16.28 0.85
C THR A 25 13.61 15.39 1.00
N LEU A 26 13.44 14.10 1.33
CA LEU A 26 14.55 13.14 1.41
C LEU A 26 15.24 12.96 0.05
N GLN A 27 14.46 12.83 -1.02
CA GLN A 27 14.99 12.72 -2.38
C GLN A 27 15.80 13.97 -2.79
N LYS A 28 15.28 15.18 -2.53
CA LYS A 28 15.97 16.45 -2.82
C LYS A 28 17.28 16.61 -2.06
N ARG A 29 17.41 15.98 -0.88
CA ARG A 29 18.65 15.94 -0.09
C ARG A 29 19.67 14.90 -0.60
N GLY A 30 19.36 14.18 -1.67
CA GLY A 30 20.24 13.15 -2.23
C GLY A 30 20.32 11.88 -1.37
N LEU A 31 19.36 11.66 -0.48
CA LEU A 31 19.33 10.46 0.36
C LEU A 31 18.76 9.29 -0.45
N PRO A 32 19.48 8.15 -0.54
CA PRO A 32 18.96 6.97 -1.21
C PRO A 32 17.79 6.40 -0.40
N THR A 33 16.59 6.38 -0.98
CA THR A 33 15.37 5.88 -0.33
C THR A 33 14.77 4.72 -1.13
N VAL A 34 14.17 3.77 -0.41
CA VAL A 34 13.35 2.69 -0.98
C VAL A 34 11.99 2.74 -0.29
N VAL A 35 10.94 2.96 -1.06
CA VAL A 35 9.57 3.03 -0.54
C VAL A 35 8.87 1.68 -0.73
N VAL A 36 8.28 1.15 0.34
CA VAL A 36 7.49 -0.08 0.33
C VAL A 36 6.06 0.26 0.74
N HIS A 37 5.12 0.20 -0.20
CA HIS A 37 3.70 0.40 0.11
C HIS A 37 2.93 -0.93 0.04
N GLY A 38 1.69 -0.90 0.54
CA GLY A 38 0.72 -1.98 0.32
C GLY A 38 -0.53 -1.40 -0.35
N GLY A 39 -1.58 -2.22 -0.45
CA GLY A 39 -2.83 -1.83 -1.12
C GLY A 39 -4.02 -1.71 -0.18
N ALA A 40 -3.78 -1.68 1.14
CA ALA A 40 -4.74 -2.06 2.19
C ALA A 40 -6.21 -1.68 1.90
N ASN A 41 -6.59 -0.42 2.13
CA ASN A 41 -7.98 0.03 2.01
C ASN A 41 -8.45 0.00 0.56
N THR A 42 -7.61 0.46 -0.39
CA THR A 42 -7.95 0.49 -1.81
C THR A 42 -8.34 -0.88 -2.34
N VAL A 43 -7.61 -1.95 -1.98
CA VAL A 43 -7.97 -3.30 -2.42
C VAL A 43 -9.27 -3.77 -1.75
N THR A 44 -9.46 -3.49 -0.45
CA THR A 44 -10.72 -3.83 0.23
C THR A 44 -11.92 -3.14 -0.44
N ASP A 45 -11.77 -1.86 -0.82
CA ASP A 45 -12.81 -1.09 -1.50
C ASP A 45 -13.15 -1.68 -2.87
N TRP A 46 -12.13 -2.07 -3.64
CA TRP A 46 -12.34 -2.69 -4.95
C TRP A 46 -12.96 -4.09 -4.88
N LEU A 47 -12.51 -4.93 -3.94
CA LEU A 47 -13.13 -6.24 -3.71
C LEU A 47 -14.61 -6.09 -3.33
N SER A 48 -14.93 -5.12 -2.46
CA SER A 48 -16.30 -4.79 -2.07
C SER A 48 -17.16 -4.35 -3.27
N ARG A 49 -16.65 -3.44 -4.11
CA ARG A 49 -17.34 -2.97 -5.33
C ARG A 49 -17.65 -4.10 -6.32
N LEU A 50 -16.82 -5.14 -6.34
CA LEU A 50 -16.98 -6.31 -7.20
C LEU A 50 -17.75 -7.45 -6.54
N ASN A 51 -18.29 -7.23 -5.33
CA ASN A 51 -18.96 -8.25 -4.51
C ASN A 51 -18.10 -9.51 -4.27
N ILE A 52 -16.77 -9.35 -4.19
CA ILE A 52 -15.86 -10.44 -3.87
C ILE A 52 -15.68 -10.49 -2.35
N PRO A 53 -16.05 -11.61 -1.69
CA PRO A 53 -15.95 -11.72 -0.24
C PRO A 53 -14.49 -11.66 0.20
N THR A 54 -14.24 -10.98 1.32
CA THR A 54 -12.91 -10.88 1.93
C THR A 54 -12.92 -11.60 3.27
N SER A 55 -11.90 -12.43 3.52
CA SER A 55 -11.69 -13.04 4.83
C SER A 55 -10.23 -12.89 5.27
N PHE A 56 -10.00 -13.03 6.58
CA PHE A 56 -8.69 -12.88 7.19
C PHE A 56 -8.42 -14.06 8.12
N VAL A 57 -7.19 -14.55 8.11
CA VAL A 57 -6.70 -15.58 9.04
C VAL A 57 -5.41 -15.04 9.67
N ARG A 58 -5.40 -14.90 10.99
CA ARG A 58 -4.25 -14.37 11.75
C ARG A 58 -3.74 -13.01 11.24
N GLY A 59 -4.66 -12.13 10.85
CA GLY A 59 -4.34 -10.79 10.32
C GLY A 59 -3.87 -10.76 8.86
N LEU A 60 -3.78 -11.91 8.18
CA LEU A 60 -3.46 -11.99 6.76
C LEU A 60 -4.74 -12.18 5.95
N ARG A 61 -4.86 -11.45 4.83
CA ARG A 61 -5.98 -11.62 3.91
C ARG A 61 -5.87 -12.97 3.21
N VAL A 62 -6.95 -13.75 3.20
CA VAL A 62 -7.05 -14.92 2.32
C VAL A 62 -7.17 -14.41 0.89
N THR A 63 -6.21 -14.76 0.04
CA THR A 63 -6.15 -14.32 -1.36
C THR A 63 -6.30 -15.52 -2.28
N ASP A 64 -7.53 -15.78 -2.69
CA ASP A 64 -7.89 -16.77 -3.71
C ASP A 64 -7.65 -16.25 -5.14
N PHE A 65 -8.01 -17.04 -6.15
CA PHE A 65 -7.74 -16.70 -7.54
C PHE A 65 -8.45 -15.41 -8.00
N GLU A 66 -9.69 -15.19 -7.58
CA GLU A 66 -10.46 -13.99 -7.96
C GLU A 66 -9.92 -12.74 -7.24
N SER A 67 -9.68 -12.83 -5.93
CA SER A 67 -9.09 -11.72 -5.18
C SER A 67 -7.66 -11.41 -5.60
N LEU A 68 -6.87 -12.39 -6.05
CA LEU A 68 -5.51 -12.18 -6.58
C LEU A 68 -5.53 -11.29 -7.84
N LYS A 69 -6.46 -11.51 -8.76
CA LYS A 69 -6.61 -10.67 -9.97
C LYS A 69 -6.86 -9.21 -9.59
N VAL A 70 -7.72 -8.98 -8.60
CA VAL A 70 -8.02 -7.62 -8.13
C VAL A 70 -6.80 -7.02 -7.42
N VAL A 71 -6.17 -7.75 -6.49
CA VAL A 71 -4.98 -7.28 -5.77
C VAL A 71 -3.87 -6.88 -6.73
N THR A 72 -3.58 -7.70 -7.74
CA THR A 72 -2.54 -7.43 -8.74
C THR A 72 -2.89 -6.26 -9.64
N ALA A 73 -4.14 -6.09 -10.04
CA ALA A 73 -4.57 -4.92 -10.82
C ALA A 73 -4.47 -3.60 -10.03
N ILE A 74 -4.57 -3.63 -8.70
CA ILE A 74 -4.49 -2.44 -7.84
C ILE A 74 -3.06 -2.11 -7.42
N LEU A 75 -2.19 -3.11 -7.30
CA LEU A 75 -0.80 -2.95 -6.84
C LEU A 75 0.25 -2.94 -7.95
N GLY A 76 -0.10 -3.46 -9.13
CA GLY A 76 0.78 -3.59 -10.29
C GLY A 76 0.89 -2.33 -11.14
#